data_AF-A0A354J3A2-F1
#
_entry.id   AF-A0A354J3A2-F1
#
_cell.length_a   1.000
_cell.length_b   1.000
_cell.length_c   1.000
_cell.angle_alpha   90.00
_cell.angle_beta   90.00
_cell.angle_gamma   90.00
#
_symmetry.space_group_name_H-M   'P 1'
#
loop_
_entity.id
_entity.type
_entity.pdbx_description
1 polymer ?
#
loop_
_entity_poly.entity_id
_entity_poly.type
_entity_poly.pdbx_seq_one_letter_code
_entity_poly.pdbx_strand_id
1 'polypeptide(L)'
;EEIESFLDRLPSMPDAFVCASDYVGCILMQLLTKRGIRIPEDVALSGFDANLENPLAENLTTVQVFNQEIGFRLALQILYRVQHPNVPFETTYIATKVILRGSTGDPII
;
A
#
# COMPACT_ATOMS: atom_id res chain seq x y z
N GLU A 1 -14.45 6.26 -11.50
CA GLU A 1 -14.47 6.36 -12.98
C GLU A 1 -13.17 5.87 -13.61
N GLU A 2 -11.99 6.38 -13.24
CA GLU A 2 -10.73 5.93 -13.86
C GLU A 2 -10.39 4.44 -13.64
N ILE A 3 -10.47 3.95 -12.39
CA ILE A 3 -10.17 2.53 -12.07
C ILE A 3 -11.17 1.59 -12.77
N GLU A 4 -12.43 1.99 -12.83
CA GLU A 4 -13.48 1.21 -13.50
C GLU A 4 -13.23 1.13 -15.01
N SER A 5 -12.93 2.26 -15.65
CA SER A 5 -12.57 2.29 -17.08
C SER A 5 -11.29 1.52 -17.37
N PHE A 6 -10.32 1.53 -16.45
CA PHE A 6 -9.11 0.71 -16.57
C PHE A 6 -9.46 -0.78 -16.59
N LEU A 7 -10.30 -1.25 -15.67
CA LEU A 7 -10.73 -2.65 -15.62
C LEU A 7 -11.48 -3.08 -16.89
N ASP A 8 -12.29 -2.20 -17.48
CA ASP A 8 -13.04 -2.50 -18.70
C ASP A 8 -12.16 -2.62 -19.95
N ARG A 9 -10.95 -2.05 -19.90
CA ARG A 9 -9.97 -2.09 -20.99
C ARG A 9 -8.96 -3.22 -20.86
N LEU A 10 -8.99 -3.96 -19.75
CA LEU A 10 -8.11 -5.10 -19.57
C LEU A 10 -8.45 -6.18 -20.61
N PRO A 11 -7.46 -6.67 -21.38
CA PRO A 11 -7.71 -7.75 -22.36
C PRO A 11 -8.10 -9.06 -21.66
N SER A 12 -7.65 -9.23 -20.42
CA SER A 12 -7.95 -10.35 -19.52
C SER A 12 -7.71 -9.90 -18.08
N MET A 13 -8.39 -10.51 -17.13
CA MET A 13 -8.12 -10.27 -15.72
C MET A 13 -6.74 -10.84 -15.35
N PRO A 14 -5.87 -10.10 -14.65
CA PRO A 14 -4.60 -10.63 -14.15
C PRO A 14 -4.82 -11.52 -12.91
N ASP A 15 -3.82 -12.32 -12.56
CA ASP A 15 -3.84 -13.12 -11.33
C ASP A 15 -3.74 -12.25 -10.06
N ALA A 16 -3.14 -11.06 -10.18
CA ALA A 16 -2.99 -10.14 -9.06
C ALA A 16 -2.90 -8.67 -9.48
N PHE A 17 -3.31 -7.78 -8.57
CA PHE A 17 -3.05 -6.34 -8.65
C PHE A 17 -2.19 -5.87 -7.48
N VAL A 18 -1.21 -5.02 -7.78
CA VAL A 18 -0.40 -4.30 -6.78
C VAL A 18 -0.81 -2.83 -6.83
N CYS A 19 -1.59 -2.39 -5.85
CA CYS A 19 -2.07 -1.01 -5.77
C CYS A 19 -1.06 -0.10 -5.10
N ALA A 20 -0.97 1.13 -5.60
CA ALA A 20 -0.05 2.16 -5.09
C ALA A 20 -0.42 2.68 -3.69
N SER A 21 -1.64 2.43 -3.23
CA SER A 21 -2.08 2.75 -1.86
C SER A 21 -3.28 1.88 -1.46
N ASP A 22 -3.53 1.79 -0.16
CA ASP A 22 -4.70 1.09 0.39
C ASP A 22 -6.02 1.71 -0.03
N TYR A 23 -6.05 3.02 -0.28
CA TYR A 23 -7.21 3.71 -0.84
C TYR A 23 -7.59 3.15 -2.22
N VAL A 24 -6.61 3.05 -3.13
CA VAL A 24 -6.82 2.46 -4.47
C VAL A 24 -7.17 0.98 -4.35
N GLY A 25 -6.49 0.24 -3.46
CA GLY A 25 -6.78 -1.16 -3.17
C GLY A 25 -8.23 -1.37 -2.75
N CYS A 26 -8.72 -0.59 -1.78
CA CYS A 26 -10.10 -0.70 -1.29
C CYS A 26 -11.13 -0.37 -2.37
N ILE A 27 -10.91 0.64 -3.21
CA ILE A 27 -11.80 0.93 -4.34
C ILE A 27 -11.83 -0.26 -5.31
N LEU A 28 -10.67 -0.83 -5.62
CA LEU A 28 -10.56 -1.96 -6.51
C LEU A 28 -11.26 -3.20 -5.93
N MET A 29 -11.12 -3.49 -4.62
CA MET A 29 -11.87 -4.55 -3.94
C MET A 29 -13.38 -4.40 -4.12
N GLN A 30 -13.89 -3.18 -3.96
CA GLN A 30 -15.32 -2.90 -4.13
C GLN A 30 -15.77 -3.13 -5.56
N LEU A 31 -14.99 -2.68 -6.55
CA LEU A 31 -15.32 -2.84 -7.97
C LEU A 31 -15.27 -4.30 -8.42
N LEU A 32 -14.25 -5.06 -8.00
CA LEU A 32 -14.14 -6.49 -8.30
C LEU A 32 -15.28 -7.29 -7.66
N THR A 33 -15.56 -7.03 -6.37
CA THR A 33 -16.71 -7.66 -5.67
C THR A 33 -18.04 -7.34 -6.37
N LYS A 34 -18.26 -6.09 -6.79
CA LYS A 34 -19.47 -5.70 -7.55
C LYS A 34 -19.60 -6.43 -8.89
N ARG A 35 -18.48 -6.85 -9.49
CA ARG A 35 -18.43 -7.65 -10.73
C ARG A 35 -18.52 -9.15 -10.49
N GLY A 36 -18.67 -9.58 -9.23
CA GLY A 36 -18.71 -10.99 -8.85
C GLY A 36 -17.36 -11.70 -8.92
N ILE A 37 -16.25 -10.94 -8.99
CA ILE A 37 -14.89 -11.47 -8.98
C ILE A 37 -14.47 -11.67 -7.52
N ARG A 38 -14.01 -12.88 -7.19
CA ARG A 38 -13.62 -13.25 -5.82
C ARG A 38 -12.17 -12.86 -5.54
N ILE A 39 -11.95 -12.37 -4.33
CA ILE A 39 -10.64 -12.01 -3.80
C ILE A 39 -10.43 -12.86 -2.55
N PRO A 40 -9.36 -13.67 -2.48
CA PRO A 40 -8.22 -13.76 -3.40
C PRO A 40 -8.36 -14.81 -4.52
N GLU A 41 -9.47 -15.56 -4.60
CA GLU A 41 -9.52 -16.80 -5.39
C GLU A 41 -9.46 -16.60 -6.90
N ASP A 42 -10.08 -15.54 -7.42
CA ASP A 42 -10.01 -15.22 -8.84
C ASP A 42 -8.90 -14.21 -9.13
N VAL A 43 -8.70 -13.25 -8.22
CA VAL A 43 -7.66 -12.22 -8.31
C VAL A 43 -7.14 -11.86 -6.92
N ALA A 44 -5.82 -11.93 -6.72
CA ALA A 44 -5.17 -11.43 -5.53
C ALA A 44 -4.97 -9.90 -5.58
N LEU A 45 -4.89 -9.26 -4.44
CA LEU A 45 -4.78 -7.81 -4.36
C LEU A 45 -3.90 -7.38 -3.19
N SER A 46 -2.99 -6.44 -3.42
CA SER A 46 -2.27 -5.74 -2.37
C SER A 46 -2.42 -4.23 -2.46
N GLY A 47 -2.31 -3.54 -1.32
CA GLY A 47 -2.18 -2.09 -1.21
C GLY A 47 -0.81 -1.65 -0.69
N PHE A 48 -0.76 -0.42 -0.19
CA PHE A 48 0.43 0.24 0.34
C PHE A 48 0.00 1.33 1.35
N ASP A 49 0.84 1.63 2.35
CA ASP A 49 0.67 2.59 3.46
C ASP A 49 0.10 2.04 4.79
N ALA A 50 -0.55 0.87 4.80
CA ALA A 50 -1.24 0.31 5.97
C ALA A 50 -2.28 1.25 6.61
N ASN A 51 -3.03 1.97 5.77
CA ASN A 51 -4.09 2.87 6.17
C ASN A 51 -5.40 2.10 6.43
N LEU A 52 -5.97 2.24 7.64
CA LEU A 52 -7.20 1.58 8.08
C LEU A 52 -8.44 2.51 8.07
N GLU A 53 -8.39 3.66 7.41
CA GLU A 53 -9.54 4.58 7.28
C GLU A 53 -10.75 3.94 6.58
N ASN A 54 -10.52 2.96 5.72
CA ASN A 54 -11.57 2.16 5.10
C ASN A 54 -11.64 0.78 5.79
N PRO A 55 -12.81 0.33 6.29
CA PRO A 55 -12.94 -0.98 6.94
C PRO A 55 -12.51 -2.17 6.06
N LEU A 56 -12.59 -2.04 4.73
CA LEU A 56 -12.12 -3.09 3.81
C LEU A 56 -10.61 -3.31 3.89
N ALA A 57 -9.85 -2.30 4.33
CA ALA A 57 -8.40 -2.38 4.49
C ALA A 57 -7.98 -3.38 5.58
N GLU A 58 -8.88 -3.75 6.50
CA GLU A 58 -8.61 -4.79 7.51
C GLU A 58 -8.33 -6.16 6.87
N ASN A 59 -8.85 -6.43 5.67
CA ASN A 59 -8.59 -7.67 4.94
C ASN A 59 -7.54 -7.50 3.83
N LEU A 60 -7.08 -6.28 3.57
CA LEU A 60 -6.15 -5.96 2.49
C LEU A 60 -4.70 -6.24 2.91
N THR A 61 -4.01 -7.10 2.17
CA THR A 61 -2.55 -7.24 2.23
C THR A 61 -1.91 -5.93 1.82
N THR A 62 -0.96 -5.43 2.60
CA THR A 62 -0.42 -4.07 2.40
C THR A 62 1.04 -3.99 2.84
N VAL A 63 1.64 -2.81 2.65
CA VAL A 63 2.98 -2.47 3.11
C VAL A 63 2.86 -1.35 4.14
N GLN A 64 3.27 -1.64 5.37
CA GLN A 64 3.37 -0.65 6.43
C GLN A 64 4.52 0.32 6.16
N VAL A 65 4.16 1.59 6.07
CA VAL A 65 5.09 2.71 6.05
C VAL A 65 5.13 3.35 7.42
N PHE A 66 6.31 3.38 8.03
CA PHE A 66 6.54 3.91 9.38
C PHE A 66 6.64 5.44 9.36
N ASN A 67 5.55 6.13 8.99
CA ASN A 67 5.52 7.57 8.76
C ASN A 67 5.96 8.40 9.99
N GLN A 68 5.63 7.95 11.19
CA GLN A 68 6.05 8.64 12.42
C GLN A 68 7.57 8.55 12.62
N GLU A 69 8.13 7.37 12.40
CA GLU A 69 9.56 7.11 12.50
C GLU A 69 10.34 7.83 11.39
N ILE A 70 9.79 7.91 10.18
CA ILE A 70 10.32 8.74 9.09
C ILE A 70 10.37 10.20 9.51
N GLY A 71 9.27 10.74 10.05
CA GLY A 71 9.21 12.12 10.53
C GLY A 71 10.21 12.39 11.66
N PHE A 72 10.32 11.49 12.63
CA PHE A 72 11.29 11.60 13.72
C PHE A 72 12.74 11.59 13.20
N ARG A 73 13.06 10.65 12.31
CA ARG A 73 14.39 10.56 11.70
C ARG A 73 14.73 11.80 10.87
N LEU A 74 13.75 12.36 10.15
CA LEU A 74 13.90 13.60 9.38
C LEU A 74 14.20 14.78 10.30
N ALA A 75 13.47 14.95 11.40
CA ALA A 75 13.71 16.03 12.36
C ALA A 75 15.13 15.97 12.95
N LEU A 76 15.61 14.78 13.29
CA LEU A 76 16.99 14.58 13.76
C LEU A 76 18.02 14.93 12.68
N GLN A 77 17.78 14.56 11.43
CA GLN A 77 18.68 14.89 10.32
C GLN A 77 18.74 16.40 10.03
N ILE A 78 17.60 17.09 10.13
CA ILE A 78 17.55 18.55 10.00
C ILE A 78 18.38 19.20 11.12
N LEU A 79 18.19 18.78 12.37
CA LEU A 79 18.94 19.33 13.51
C LEU A 79 20.45 19.11 13.34
N TYR A 80 20.87 17.92 12.91
CA TYR A 80 22.26 17.61 12.63
C TYR A 80 22.83 18.52 11.52
N ARG A 81 22.10 18.70 10.42
CA ARG A 81 22.52 19.57 9.30
C ARG A 81 22.68 21.03 9.73
N VAL A 82 21.79 21.55 10.58
CA VAL A 82 21.89 22.92 11.12
C VAL A 82 23.20 23.11 11.90
N GLN A 83 23.61 22.11 12.68
CA GLN A 83 24.87 22.15 13.45
C GLN A 83 26.10 21.90 12.57
N HIS A 84 25.94 21.17 11.46
CA HIS A 84 27.03 20.75 10.58
C HIS A 84 26.75 21.07 9.10
N PRO A 85 26.72 22.35 8.70
CA PRO A 85 26.23 22.75 7.38
C PRO A 85 27.06 22.21 6.21
N ASN A 86 28.37 21.97 6.43
CA ASN A 86 29.33 21.60 5.38
C ASN A 86 29.50 20.08 5.17
N VAL A 87 28.77 19.23 5.92
CA VAL A 87 28.85 17.77 5.72
C VAL A 87 28.22 17.37 4.38
N PRO A 88 28.67 16.30 3.71
CA PRO A 88 28.04 15.82 2.48
C PRO A 88 26.54 15.52 2.65
N PHE A 89 25.76 15.54 1.56
CA PHE A 89 24.35 15.13 1.61
C PHE A 89 24.21 13.63 1.84
N GLU A 90 23.16 13.24 2.57
CA GLU A 90 22.86 11.85 2.91
C GLU A 90 21.52 11.43 2.32
N THR A 91 21.44 10.16 1.90
CA THR A 91 20.16 9.49 1.61
C THR A 91 19.97 8.42 2.67
N THR A 92 18.89 8.53 3.44
CA THR A 92 18.52 7.53 4.47
C THR A 92 17.31 6.75 3.98
N TYR A 93 17.39 5.43 3.99
CA TYR A 93 16.27 4.53 3.72
C TYR A 93 15.72 3.97 5.03
N ILE A 94 14.39 3.95 5.17
CA ILE A 94 13.70 3.32 6.29
C ILE A 94 12.96 2.11 5.72
N ALA A 95 13.23 0.93 6.29
CA ALA A 95 12.63 -0.30 5.84
C ALA A 95 11.12 -0.30 6.13
N THR A 96 10.35 -0.78 5.16
CA THR A 96 8.92 -1.04 5.31
C THR A 96 8.69 -2.49 5.77
N LYS A 97 7.46 -2.80 6.16
CA LYS A 97 7.06 -4.17 6.54
C LYS A 97 5.83 -4.58 5.75
N VAL A 98 5.89 -5.73 5.08
CA VAL A 98 4.70 -6.33 4.45
C VAL A 98 3.78 -6.88 5.54
N ILE A 99 2.50 -6.53 5.47
CA ILE A 99 1.44 -7.07 6.29
C ILE A 99 0.58 -7.95 5.38
N LEU A 100 0.73 -9.26 5.52
CA LEU A 100 -0.03 -10.28 4.80
C LEU A 100 -1.42 -10.45 5.43
N ARG A 101 -2.47 -10.48 4.60
CA ARG A 101 -3.88 -10.63 5.01
C ARG A 101 -4.68 -11.42 3.95
N GLY A 102 -6.00 -11.47 4.15
CA GLY A 102 -6.90 -12.28 3.33
C GLY A 102 -6.91 -11.98 1.83
N SER A 103 -6.63 -10.74 1.40
CA SER A 103 -6.69 -10.37 -0.02
C SER A 103 -5.58 -10.99 -0.89
N THR A 104 -4.58 -11.64 -0.30
CA THR A 104 -3.58 -12.47 -1.00
C THR A 104 -3.63 -13.95 -0.61
N GLY A 105 -4.67 -14.38 0.13
CA GLY A 105 -4.83 -15.77 0.56
C GLY A 105 -4.08 -16.12 1.84
N ASP A 106 -3.50 -15.13 2.53
CA ASP A 106 -2.80 -15.34 3.78
C ASP A 106 -3.77 -15.38 4.96
N PRO A 107 -3.54 -16.24 5.97
CA PRO A 107 -4.33 -16.26 7.19
C PRO A 107 -4.17 -14.93 7.94
N ILE A 108 -5.28 -14.41 8.44
CA ILE A 108 -5.27 -13.23 9.32
C ILE A 108 -4.80 -13.71 10.70
N ILE A 109 -3.57 -13.34 11.08
CA ILE A 109 -2.95 -13.67 12.37
C ILE A 109 -3.13 -12.49 13.34
#